data_AF-A0A523P4J4-F1
#
_entry.id   AF-A0A523P4J4-F1
#
_cell.length_a   1.000
_cell.length_b   1.000
_cell.length_c   1.000
_cell.angle_alpha   90.00
_cell.angle_beta   90.00
_cell.angle_gamma   90.00
#
_symmetry.space_group_name_H-M   'P 1'
#
loop_
_entity.id
_entity.type
_entity.pdbx_description
1 polymer ?
#
loop_
_entity_poly.entity_id
_entity_poly.type
_entity_poly.pdbx_seq_one_letter_code
_entity_poly.pdbx_strand_id
1 'polypeptide(L)'
;MPRESFAVEVAVFAPLRKTYHYLQDADNWREPPVVGARVKVPFGRGVRIGVVLALVPPSTAGARRLKTVIELIDDTPVIGAPMMRLARWAADYYQHPIGEVLAATLPGPLRHGRTPALRQTVEWVVTGPDAVTKLRNAPRQSALLELIGNRPATAADFEALDFDWRRALHELEKKGCVMRRAQVSSRRPGIVCGAPVVELNAGQKAAIQRLNSAFGSFRAHLLHGVTGSGKTEVYLAVIHTALDRDLTALLLVPEIILTQQMVVRLEQRFGDAVAVLHSGLTERERTLAWLRCRDGQVKVLMGTRSAVWAPLPRLGVVIVDEEHDGSFKQQDGFRYNARDVA
;
A
#
# COMPACT_ATOMS: atom_id res chain seq x y z
N MET A 1 31.61 -24.37 4.08
CA MET A 1 30.36 -25.14 3.99
C MET A 1 29.98 -25.21 2.51
N PRO A 2 29.81 -26.39 1.90
CA PRO A 2 29.26 -26.46 0.55
C PRO A 2 27.86 -25.86 0.59
N ARG A 3 27.58 -24.83 -0.22
CA ARG A 3 26.23 -24.28 -0.33
C ARG A 3 25.33 -25.39 -0.88
N GLU A 4 24.29 -25.77 -0.12
CA GLU A 4 23.29 -26.69 -0.63
C GLU A 4 22.75 -26.14 -1.95
N SER A 5 22.88 -26.93 -3.01
CA SER A 5 22.37 -26.56 -4.32
C SER A 5 20.87 -26.77 -4.32
N PHE A 6 20.10 -25.70 -4.48
CA PHE A 6 18.64 -25.76 -4.67
C PHE A 6 18.25 -25.16 -6.01
N ALA A 7 17.09 -25.58 -6.53
CA ALA A 7 16.41 -24.93 -7.63
C ALA A 7 15.37 -23.94 -7.08
N VAL A 8 15.19 -22.84 -7.80
CA VAL A 8 14.24 -21.77 -7.46
C VAL A 8 12.98 -22.00 -8.29
N GLU A 9 11.86 -22.31 -7.63
CA GLU A 9 10.55 -22.36 -8.28
C GLU A 9 10.00 -20.94 -8.43
N VAL A 10 9.65 -20.56 -9.66
CA VAL A 10 9.24 -19.19 -10.01
C VAL A 10 7.89 -19.18 -10.73
N ALA A 11 6.97 -18.37 -10.24
CA ALA A 11 5.80 -17.94 -10.99
C ALA A 11 6.20 -16.75 -11.88
N VAL A 12 6.41 -17.01 -13.16
CA VAL A 12 6.71 -15.95 -14.15
C VAL A 12 5.43 -15.19 -14.47
N PHE A 13 5.49 -13.86 -14.58
CA PHE A 13 4.36 -13.01 -14.95
C PHE A 13 3.97 -13.21 -16.42
N ALA A 14 3.30 -14.33 -16.69
CA ALA A 14 2.87 -14.79 -18.00
C ALA A 14 1.53 -15.55 -17.86
N PRO A 15 0.69 -15.58 -18.92
CA PRO A 15 -0.61 -16.26 -18.93
C PRO A 15 -0.47 -17.78 -19.05
N LEU A 16 0.31 -18.40 -18.16
CA LEU A 16 0.64 -19.82 -18.19
C LEU A 16 0.35 -20.43 -16.82
N ARG A 17 -0.50 -21.46 -16.81
CA ARG A 17 -0.89 -22.21 -15.60
C ARG A 17 0.21 -23.20 -15.16
N LYS A 18 1.46 -22.75 -15.15
CA LYS A 18 2.63 -23.54 -14.77
C LYS A 18 3.65 -22.66 -14.05
N THR A 19 4.43 -23.28 -13.18
CA THR A 19 5.61 -22.69 -12.56
C THR A 19 6.86 -23.20 -13.27
N TYR A 20 7.98 -22.51 -13.08
CA TYR A 20 9.23 -22.79 -13.77
C TYR A 20 10.37 -22.88 -12.76
N HIS A 21 11.24 -23.87 -12.95
CA HIS A 21 12.42 -24.07 -12.11
C HIS A 21 13.65 -23.44 -12.75
N TYR A 22 14.47 -22.78 -11.94
CA TYR A 22 15.72 -22.15 -12.33
C TYR A 22 16.85 -22.52 -11.37
N LEU A 23 18.09 -22.48 -11.84
CA LEU A 23 19.26 -22.59 -10.97
C LEU A 23 19.51 -21.25 -10.26
N GLN A 24 20.00 -21.32 -9.02
CA GLN A 24 20.58 -20.16 -8.34
C GLN A 24 21.88 -19.73 -9.03
N ASP A 25 22.17 -18.44 -8.98
CA ASP A 25 23.48 -17.91 -9.35
C ASP A 25 24.38 -17.92 -8.11
N ALA A 26 25.01 -19.07 -7.84
CA ALA A 26 25.78 -19.30 -6.62
C ALA A 26 27.01 -18.40 -6.48
N ASP A 27 27.53 -17.83 -7.57
CA ASP A 27 28.70 -16.97 -7.54
C ASP A 27 28.33 -15.51 -7.21
N ASN A 28 27.14 -15.07 -7.64
CA ASN A 28 26.69 -13.68 -7.45
C ASN A 28 25.80 -13.47 -6.23
N TRP A 29 25.20 -14.52 -5.67
CA TRP A 29 24.29 -14.37 -4.53
C TRP A 29 25.02 -14.53 -3.20
N ARG A 30 24.90 -13.53 -2.31
CA ARG A 30 25.42 -13.65 -0.93
C ARG A 30 24.55 -14.55 -0.07
N GLU A 31 23.24 -14.50 -0.29
CA GLU A 31 22.20 -15.21 0.47
C GLU A 31 21.20 -15.89 -0.48
N PRO A 32 20.53 -16.97 -0.05
CA PRO A 32 19.49 -17.61 -0.84
C PRO A 32 18.28 -16.67 -1.02
N PRO A 33 17.54 -16.79 -2.14
CA PRO A 33 16.39 -15.94 -2.37
C PRO A 33 15.24 -16.33 -1.44
N VAL A 34 14.47 -15.33 -1.01
CA VAL A 34 13.32 -15.55 -0.12
C VAL A 34 12.05 -15.79 -0.92
N VAL A 35 11.15 -16.65 -0.42
CA VAL A 35 9.82 -16.85 -1.00
C VAL A 35 9.06 -15.53 -0.98
N GLY A 36 8.47 -15.13 -2.12
CA GLY A 36 7.79 -13.85 -2.27
C GLY A 36 8.68 -12.72 -2.81
N ALA A 37 9.98 -12.92 -2.96
CA ALA A 37 10.87 -12.00 -3.67
C ALA A 37 10.65 -12.05 -5.18
N ARG A 38 10.86 -10.92 -5.87
CA ARG A 38 10.88 -10.90 -7.33
C ARG A 38 12.25 -11.28 -7.85
N VAL A 39 12.23 -11.98 -8.98
CA VAL A 39 13.42 -12.40 -9.71
C VAL A 39 13.26 -12.09 -11.19
N LYS A 40 14.38 -11.82 -11.85
CA LYS A 40 14.48 -11.66 -13.29
C LYS A 40 15.00 -12.96 -13.89
N VAL A 41 14.27 -13.53 -14.83
CA VAL A 41 14.57 -14.86 -15.38
C VAL A 41 14.54 -14.89 -16.90
N PRO A 42 15.35 -15.75 -17.54
CA PRO A 42 15.24 -15.98 -18.97
C PRO A 42 13.95 -16.78 -19.25
N PHE A 43 13.16 -16.30 -20.19
CA PHE A 43 11.86 -16.88 -20.51
C PHE A 43 11.58 -16.84 -22.01
N GLY A 44 11.49 -18.01 -22.65
CA GLY A 44 11.44 -18.12 -24.11
C GLY A 44 12.69 -17.49 -24.75
N ARG A 45 12.47 -16.50 -25.63
CA ARG A 45 13.52 -15.71 -26.32
C ARG A 45 13.91 -14.43 -25.58
N GLY A 46 13.29 -14.12 -24.44
CA GLY A 46 13.48 -12.85 -23.75
C GLY A 46 13.68 -13.01 -22.25
N VAL A 47 13.45 -11.91 -21.54
CA VAL A 47 13.54 -11.83 -20.08
C VAL A 47 12.18 -11.44 -19.51
N ARG A 48 11.85 -12.02 -18.35
CA ARG A 48 10.60 -11.75 -17.63
C ARG A 48 10.88 -11.60 -16.14
N ILE A 49 9.95 -10.93 -15.46
CA ILE A 49 9.89 -10.89 -14.01
C ILE A 49 9.01 -12.05 -13.54
N GLY A 50 9.37 -12.65 -12.42
CA GLY A 50 8.54 -13.59 -11.69
C GLY A 50 8.73 -13.45 -10.19
N VAL A 51 7.98 -14.25 -9.44
CA VAL A 51 8.07 -14.30 -7.98
C VAL A 51 8.51 -15.69 -7.54
N VAL A 52 9.43 -15.76 -6.58
CA VAL A 52 9.89 -17.01 -5.97
C VAL A 52 8.76 -17.62 -5.16
N LEU A 53 8.41 -18.87 -5.48
CA LEU A 53 7.35 -19.64 -4.85
C LEU A 53 7.87 -20.60 -3.78
N ALA A 54 9.02 -21.21 -4.05
CA ALA A 54 9.66 -22.20 -3.19
C ALA A 54 11.13 -22.38 -3.59
N LEU A 55 11.92 -22.89 -2.65
CA LEU A 55 13.24 -23.46 -2.93
C LEU A 55 13.09 -24.98 -2.85
N VAL A 56 13.46 -25.67 -3.92
CA VAL A 56 13.25 -27.12 -4.05
C VAL A 56 14.58 -27.83 -4.34
N PRO A 57 14.70 -29.12 -3.98
CA PRO A 57 15.84 -29.92 -4.40
C PRO A 57 16.00 -29.90 -5.93
N PRO A 58 17.22 -29.88 -6.47
CA PRO A 58 17.45 -29.88 -7.92
C PRO A 58 16.83 -31.08 -8.63
N SER A 59 16.70 -32.21 -7.93
CA SER A 59 16.03 -33.43 -8.43
C SER A 59 14.55 -33.22 -8.76
N THR A 60 13.88 -32.28 -8.09
CA THR A 60 12.46 -31.96 -8.30
C THR A 60 12.22 -31.23 -9.63
N ALA A 61 13.24 -30.55 -10.17
CA ALA A 61 13.12 -29.72 -11.36
C ALA A 61 13.10 -30.52 -12.68
N GLY A 62 13.20 -31.85 -12.62
CA GLY A 62 13.19 -32.76 -13.77
C GLY A 62 14.52 -32.81 -14.54
N ALA A 63 14.65 -33.77 -15.46
CA ALA A 63 15.90 -34.06 -16.19
C ALA A 63 16.31 -32.99 -17.25
N ARG A 64 15.62 -31.85 -17.33
CA ARG A 64 15.92 -30.80 -18.31
C ARG A 64 17.02 -29.87 -17.79
N ARG A 65 17.88 -29.42 -18.69
CA ARG A 65 18.90 -28.40 -18.40
C ARG A 65 18.21 -27.09 -18.00
N LEU A 66 18.25 -26.79 -16.71
CA LEU A 66 17.70 -25.56 -16.14
C LEU A 66 18.54 -24.36 -16.55
N LYS A 67 17.89 -23.22 -16.75
CA LYS A 67 18.55 -21.92 -16.88
C LYS A 67 18.77 -21.30 -15.51
N THR A 68 19.73 -20.39 -15.39
CA THR A 68 20.00 -19.66 -14.16
C THR A 68 19.11 -18.42 -14.04
N VAL A 69 18.74 -18.05 -12.81
CA VAL A 69 18.14 -16.73 -12.52
C VAL A 69 19.15 -15.63 -12.90
N ILE A 70 18.68 -14.56 -13.55
CA ILE A 70 19.54 -13.45 -13.99
C ILE A 70 19.82 -12.48 -12.85
N GLU A 71 18.79 -12.17 -12.05
CA GLU A 71 18.87 -11.13 -11.03
C GLU A 71 17.87 -11.44 -9.90
N LEU A 72 18.31 -11.33 -8.65
CA LEU A 72 17.45 -11.26 -7.48
C LEU A 72 17.13 -9.79 -7.20
N ILE A 73 15.86 -9.40 -7.34
CA ILE A 73 15.45 -7.98 -7.29
C ILE A 73 15.20 -7.54 -5.84
N ASP A 74 14.68 -8.44 -5.02
CA ASP A 74 14.33 -8.15 -3.63
C ASP A 74 15.07 -9.11 -2.69
N ASP A 75 15.66 -8.54 -1.64
CA ASP A 75 16.25 -9.24 -0.49
C ASP A 75 15.17 -9.71 0.51
N THR A 76 14.01 -9.07 0.48
CA THR A 76 12.87 -9.28 1.37
C THR A 76 11.62 -9.59 0.57
N PRO A 77 10.64 -10.33 1.15
CA PRO A 77 9.45 -10.72 0.41
C PRO A 77 8.57 -9.50 0.09
N VAL A 78 8.46 -9.16 -1.19
CA VAL A 78 7.51 -8.15 -1.66
C VAL A 78 6.07 -8.67 -1.53
N ILE A 79 5.87 -9.97 -1.75
CA ILE A 79 4.60 -10.66 -1.48
C ILE A 79 4.78 -11.51 -0.23
N GLY A 80 4.26 -11.01 0.90
CA GLY A 80 4.32 -11.73 2.18
C GLY A 80 3.53 -13.04 2.19
N ALA A 81 3.83 -13.91 3.15
CA ALA A 81 3.24 -15.25 3.23
C ALA A 81 1.70 -15.29 3.27
N PRO A 82 0.97 -14.42 4.01
CA PRO A 82 -0.49 -14.40 3.96
C PRO A 82 -1.03 -14.09 2.56
N MET A 83 -0.46 -13.10 1.88
CA MET A 83 -0.87 -12.70 0.53
C MET A 83 -0.52 -13.79 -0.50
N MET A 84 0.62 -14.47 -0.34
CA MET A 84 1.00 -15.61 -1.17
C MET A 84 -0.02 -16.77 -1.04
N ARG A 85 -0.48 -17.07 0.18
CA ARG A 85 -1.53 -18.10 0.39
C ARG A 85 -2.84 -17.71 -0.27
N LEU A 86 -3.27 -16.46 -0.11
CA LEU A 86 -4.49 -15.94 -0.73
C LEU A 86 -4.39 -15.97 -2.27
N ALA A 87 -3.26 -15.56 -2.83
CA ALA A 87 -3.00 -15.60 -4.27
C ALA A 87 -3.02 -17.03 -4.83
N ARG A 88 -2.44 -18.01 -4.12
CA ARG A 88 -2.52 -19.43 -4.51
C ARG A 88 -3.95 -19.95 -4.49
N TRP A 89 -4.68 -19.72 -3.39
CA TRP A 89 -6.10 -20.07 -3.31
C TRP A 89 -6.91 -19.45 -4.45
N ALA A 90 -6.69 -18.16 -4.75
CA ALA A 90 -7.45 -17.48 -5.78
C ALA A 90 -7.07 -17.96 -7.19
N ALA A 91 -5.80 -18.28 -7.45
CA ALA A 91 -5.38 -18.90 -8.70
C ALA A 91 -6.07 -20.26 -8.92
N ASP A 92 -6.14 -21.08 -7.87
CA ASP A 92 -6.79 -22.40 -7.92
C ASP A 92 -8.31 -22.26 -8.04
N TYR A 93 -8.94 -21.43 -7.21
CA TYR A 93 -10.39 -21.26 -7.19
C TYR A 93 -10.93 -20.62 -8.48
N TYR A 94 -10.33 -19.52 -8.94
CA TYR A 94 -10.74 -18.83 -10.16
C TYR A 94 -10.09 -19.42 -11.42
N GLN A 95 -9.31 -20.50 -11.29
CA GLN A 95 -8.64 -21.19 -12.41
C GLN A 95 -7.79 -20.23 -13.26
N HIS A 96 -7.07 -19.31 -12.63
CA HIS A 96 -6.29 -18.26 -13.29
C HIS A 96 -4.78 -18.53 -13.16
N PRO A 97 -3.94 -18.21 -14.16
CA PRO A 97 -2.50 -18.39 -14.05
C PRO A 97 -1.92 -17.70 -12.81
N ILE A 98 -1.23 -18.45 -11.94
CA ILE A 98 -0.65 -17.92 -10.69
C ILE A 98 0.28 -16.73 -10.94
N GLY A 99 1.01 -16.72 -12.06
CA GLY A 99 1.84 -15.59 -12.47
C GLY A 99 1.05 -14.30 -12.69
N GLU A 100 -0.13 -14.38 -13.31
CA GLU A 100 -1.01 -13.22 -13.52
C GLU A 100 -1.73 -12.80 -12.23
N VAL A 101 -2.11 -13.76 -11.38
CA VAL A 101 -2.67 -13.48 -10.05
C VAL A 101 -1.66 -12.72 -9.19
N LEU A 102 -0.42 -13.20 -9.08
CA LEU A 102 0.62 -12.52 -8.32
C LEU A 102 0.96 -11.16 -8.93
N ALA A 103 1.00 -11.04 -10.26
CA ALA A 103 1.18 -9.75 -10.91
C ALA A 103 0.04 -8.78 -10.56
N ALA A 104 -1.20 -9.24 -10.48
CA ALA A 104 -2.35 -8.40 -10.13
C ALA A 104 -2.28 -7.83 -8.69
N THR A 105 -1.52 -8.47 -7.80
CA THR A 105 -1.28 -7.95 -6.44
C THR A 105 -0.29 -6.78 -6.38
N LEU A 106 0.45 -6.53 -7.48
CA LEU A 106 1.52 -5.55 -7.53
C LEU A 106 1.17 -4.34 -8.40
N PRO A 107 1.61 -3.12 -8.01
CA PRO A 107 1.50 -1.95 -8.88
C PRO A 107 2.44 -2.06 -10.10
N GLY A 108 2.17 -1.26 -11.13
CA GLY A 108 2.90 -1.24 -12.42
C GLY A 108 4.42 -1.30 -12.31
N PRO A 109 5.09 -0.41 -11.57
CA PRO A 109 6.55 -0.40 -11.51
C PRO A 109 7.10 -1.68 -10.91
N LEU A 110 6.40 -2.21 -9.89
CA LEU A 110 6.80 -3.43 -9.21
C LEU A 110 6.65 -4.67 -10.10
N ARG A 111 5.60 -4.73 -10.93
CA ARG A 111 5.44 -5.77 -11.96
C ARG A 111 6.60 -5.80 -12.97
N HIS A 112 7.22 -4.64 -13.21
CA HIS A 112 8.36 -4.48 -14.12
C HIS A 112 9.72 -4.54 -13.41
N GLY A 113 9.78 -5.04 -12.17
CA GLY A 113 11.03 -5.23 -11.44
C GLY A 113 11.65 -3.95 -10.90
N ARG A 114 10.89 -2.84 -10.84
CA ARG A 114 11.34 -1.57 -10.28
C ARG A 114 10.73 -1.37 -8.90
N THR A 115 11.51 -0.91 -7.94
CA THR A 115 11.00 -0.45 -6.64
C THR A 115 11.29 1.03 -6.55
N PRO A 116 10.32 1.91 -6.85
CA PRO A 116 10.50 3.33 -6.60
C PRO A 116 10.81 3.52 -5.11
N ALA A 117 11.88 4.25 -4.80
CA ALA A 117 12.08 4.70 -3.44
C ALA A 117 10.85 5.48 -3.02
N LEU A 118 10.30 5.21 -1.83
CA LEU A 118 9.37 6.12 -1.19
C LEU A 118 10.06 7.47 -1.15
N ARG A 119 9.67 8.39 -2.04
CA ARG A 119 10.24 9.72 -2.05
C ARG A 119 9.82 10.32 -0.73
N GLN A 120 10.82 10.52 0.11
CA GLN A 120 10.75 11.34 1.29
C GLN A 120 9.94 12.60 0.95
N THR A 121 8.89 12.89 1.73
CA THR A 121 8.20 14.16 1.61
C THR A 121 9.27 15.23 1.74
N VAL A 122 9.37 16.05 0.71
CA VAL A 122 10.32 17.14 0.70
C VAL A 122 9.67 18.21 1.55
N GLU A 123 10.22 18.41 2.73
CA GLU A 123 9.86 19.51 3.60
C GLU A 123 10.92 20.60 3.49
N TRP A 124 10.47 21.84 3.60
CA TRP A 124 11.35 22.99 3.73
C TRP A 124 11.28 23.47 5.18
N VAL A 125 12.46 23.69 5.77
CA VAL A 125 12.60 24.22 7.13
C VAL A 125 13.48 25.47 7.06
N VAL A 126 13.14 26.51 7.82
CA VAL A 126 13.97 27.71 7.91
C VAL A 126 15.29 27.39 8.61
N THR A 127 16.41 27.75 7.97
CA THR A 127 17.75 27.57 8.50
C THR A 127 18.22 28.81 9.24
N GLY A 128 17.92 28.85 10.54
CA GLY A 128 18.39 29.88 11.46
C GLY A 128 17.37 31.01 11.72
N PRO A 129 17.36 31.60 12.93
CA PRO A 129 16.39 32.62 13.33
C PRO A 129 16.51 33.95 12.55
N ASP A 130 17.65 34.20 11.89
CA ASP A 130 17.95 35.45 11.16
C ASP A 130 17.62 35.39 9.65
N ALA A 131 16.96 34.33 9.18
CA ALA A 131 16.57 34.21 7.76
C ALA A 131 15.54 35.28 7.34
N VAL A 132 14.66 35.66 8.27
CA VAL A 132 13.60 36.66 8.06
C VAL A 132 14.16 38.09 8.04
N THR A 133 15.18 38.38 8.86
CA THR A 133 15.78 39.72 8.98
C THR A 133 16.67 40.11 7.80
N LYS A 134 17.14 39.14 7.00
CA LYS A 134 17.99 39.39 5.81
C LYS A 134 17.23 39.78 4.54
N LEU A 135 15.90 39.73 4.51
CA LEU A 135 15.10 39.94 3.30
C LEU A 135 14.38 41.29 3.33
N ARG A 136 15.12 42.36 3.01
CA ARG A 136 14.57 43.73 3.04
C ARG A 136 13.65 44.11 1.86
N ASN A 137 13.56 43.33 0.78
CA ASN A 137 12.82 43.71 -0.44
C ASN A 137 12.31 42.50 -1.27
N ALA A 138 11.72 41.48 -0.63
CA ALA A 138 11.26 40.29 -1.35
C ALA A 138 9.93 39.74 -0.77
N PRO A 139 8.77 40.35 -1.11
CA PRO A 139 7.48 40.03 -0.49
C PRO A 139 7.08 38.55 -0.67
N ARG A 140 7.35 37.96 -1.84
CA ARG A 140 7.09 36.53 -2.12
C ARG A 140 7.98 35.58 -1.31
N GLN A 141 9.22 35.98 -1.03
CA GLN A 141 10.15 35.19 -0.22
C GLN A 141 9.81 35.31 1.28
N SER A 142 9.39 36.49 1.72
CA SER A 142 8.88 36.71 3.09
C SER A 142 7.62 35.89 3.35
N ALA A 143 6.65 35.90 2.43
CA ALA A 143 5.43 35.12 2.54
C ALA A 143 5.71 33.62 2.68
N LEU A 144 6.67 33.08 1.91
CA LEU A 144 7.08 31.67 2.05
C LEU A 144 7.75 31.39 3.40
N LEU A 145 8.63 32.28 3.87
CA LEU A 145 9.29 32.11 5.17
C LEU A 145 8.32 32.24 6.35
N GLU A 146 7.31 33.09 6.26
CA GLU A 146 6.23 33.18 7.26
C GLU A 146 5.37 31.92 7.27
N LEU A 147 5.05 31.37 6.10
CA LEU A 147 4.22 30.18 5.96
C LEU A 147 4.94 28.91 6.45
N ILE A 148 6.26 28.82 6.21
CA ILE A 148 7.13 27.80 6.81
C ILE A 148 7.25 28.08 8.33
N GLY A 149 7.66 29.29 8.70
CA GLY A 149 7.81 29.71 10.08
C GLY A 149 8.65 28.73 10.91
N ASN A 150 8.08 28.28 12.03
CA ASN A 150 8.70 27.29 12.93
C ASN A 150 8.29 25.84 12.63
N ARG A 151 7.53 25.58 11.55
CA ARG A 151 7.10 24.24 11.16
C ARG A 151 7.73 23.84 9.82
N PRO A 152 8.02 22.55 9.59
CA PRO A 152 8.29 22.07 8.24
C PRO A 152 7.06 22.32 7.36
N ALA A 153 7.26 22.85 6.16
CA ALA A 153 6.19 23.01 5.17
C ALA A 153 6.46 22.14 3.94
N THR A 154 5.40 21.69 3.29
CA THR A 154 5.42 20.86 2.09
C THR A 154 4.98 21.64 0.86
N ALA A 155 5.07 21.02 -0.32
CA ALA A 155 4.58 21.63 -1.54
C ALA A 155 3.07 21.98 -1.45
N ALA A 156 2.28 21.15 -0.75
CA ALA A 156 0.85 21.35 -0.58
C ALA A 156 0.51 22.63 0.19
N ASP A 157 1.34 23.00 1.17
CA ASP A 157 1.18 24.26 1.92
C ASP A 157 1.35 25.50 1.03
N PHE A 158 2.02 25.37 -0.12
CA PHE A 158 2.31 26.46 -1.04
C PHE A 158 1.37 26.54 -2.26
N GLU A 159 0.62 25.48 -2.58
CA GLU A 159 -0.25 25.46 -3.77
C GLU A 159 -1.42 26.45 -3.68
N ALA A 160 -1.77 26.93 -2.47
CA ALA A 160 -2.78 27.97 -2.26
C ALA A 160 -2.26 29.40 -2.52
N LEU A 161 -0.95 29.58 -2.80
CA LEU A 161 -0.34 30.89 -3.05
C LEU A 161 -0.60 31.33 -4.49
N ASP A 162 -0.79 32.64 -4.69
CA ASP A 162 -1.12 33.24 -6.00
C ASP A 162 0.11 33.52 -6.89
N PHE A 163 1.29 33.03 -6.51
CA PHE A 163 2.55 33.28 -7.21
C PHE A 163 3.37 32.01 -7.41
N ASP A 164 4.35 32.08 -8.32
CA ASP A 164 5.31 30.99 -8.57
C ASP A 164 6.23 30.76 -7.36
N TRP A 165 5.71 30.01 -6.41
CA TRP A 165 6.39 29.65 -5.17
C TRP A 165 7.64 28.81 -5.45
N ARG A 166 7.69 28.02 -6.52
CA ARG A 166 8.83 27.14 -6.84
C ARG A 166 10.09 27.95 -7.11
N ARG A 167 9.98 29.02 -7.89
CA ARG A 167 11.09 29.92 -8.18
C ARG A 167 11.54 30.69 -6.93
N ALA A 168 10.60 31.20 -6.14
CA ALA A 168 10.92 31.93 -4.91
C ALA A 168 11.58 31.04 -3.85
N LEU A 169 11.14 29.78 -3.74
CA LEU A 169 11.69 28.77 -2.83
C LEU A 169 13.10 28.34 -3.25
N HIS A 170 13.35 28.15 -4.55
CA HIS A 170 14.68 27.85 -5.07
C HIS A 170 15.70 28.97 -4.77
N GLU A 171 15.27 30.23 -4.85
CA GLU A 171 16.11 31.37 -4.48
C GLU A 171 16.37 31.44 -2.97
N LEU A 172 15.40 31.05 -2.13
CA LEU A 172 15.59 30.92 -0.68
C LEU A 172 16.55 29.78 -0.32
N GLU A 173 16.51 28.66 -1.04
CA GLU A 173 17.45 27.54 -0.87
C GLU A 173 18.89 27.97 -1.20
N LYS A 174 19.08 28.67 -2.34
CA LYS A 174 20.40 29.21 -2.73
C LYS A 174 20.97 30.19 -1.71
N LYS A 175 20.11 31.00 -1.09
CA LYS A 175 20.49 31.96 -0.04
C LYS A 175 20.75 31.29 1.32
N GLY A 176 20.49 29.99 1.45
CA GLY A 176 20.61 29.26 2.71
C GLY A 176 19.57 29.67 3.76
N CYS A 177 18.48 30.32 3.36
CA CYS A 177 17.40 30.75 4.26
C CYS A 177 16.44 29.60 4.58
N VAL A 178 16.30 28.65 3.64
CA VAL A 178 15.55 27.41 3.83
C VAL A 178 16.40 26.23 3.43
N MET A 179 16.25 25.12 4.14
CA MET A 179 16.88 23.86 3.81
C MET A 179 15.83 22.84 3.40
N ARG A 180 16.11 22.19 2.27
CA ARG A 180 15.35 21.05 1.79
C ARG A 180 15.66 19.84 2.66
N ARG A 181 14.73 19.45 3.52
CA ARG A 181 14.80 18.22 4.31
C ARG A 181 13.91 17.19 3.66
N ALA A 182 14.51 16.10 3.23
CA ALA A 182 13.77 14.96 2.74
C ALA A 182 13.35 14.13 3.98
N GLN A 183 12.09 14.26 4.38
CA GLN A 183 11.52 13.51 5.49
C GLN A 183 11.01 12.17 4.98
N VAL A 184 11.62 11.06 5.42
CA VAL A 184 10.84 9.82 5.51
C VAL A 184 9.77 10.14 6.54
N SER A 185 8.49 10.05 6.21
CA SER A 185 7.45 10.18 7.22
C SER A 185 7.61 9.02 8.22
N SER A 186 8.48 9.21 9.19
CA SER A 186 8.69 8.33 10.35
C SER A 186 7.71 8.67 11.46
N ARG A 187 6.83 9.66 11.23
CA ARG A 187 5.70 9.93 12.09
C ARG A 187 4.86 8.65 12.10
N ARG A 188 4.87 7.94 13.24
CA ARG A 188 3.79 7.00 13.55
C ARG A 188 2.51 7.82 13.38
N PRO A 189 1.60 7.42 12.49
CA PRO A 189 0.43 8.23 12.27
C PRO A 189 -0.31 8.38 13.59
N GLY A 190 -0.40 9.61 14.07
CA GLY A 190 -1.17 9.93 15.26
C GLY A 190 -2.64 9.88 14.89
N ILE A 191 -3.44 9.16 15.69
CA ILE A 191 -4.89 9.22 15.56
C ILE A 191 -5.31 10.64 15.97
N VAL A 192 -5.77 11.44 15.02
CA VAL A 192 -6.31 12.77 15.29
C VAL A 192 -7.75 12.61 15.73
N CYS A 193 -8.00 12.62 17.04
CA CYS A 193 -9.35 12.61 17.60
C CYS A 193 -9.98 14.02 17.54
N GLY A 194 -10.21 14.53 16.31
CA GLY A 194 -10.80 15.87 16.08
C GLY A 194 -12.26 15.86 15.62
N ALA A 195 -12.80 14.69 15.27
CA ALA A 195 -14.15 14.59 14.74
C ALA A 195 -15.23 14.71 15.84
N PRO A 196 -16.39 15.33 15.55
CA PRO A 196 -17.48 15.44 16.51
C PRO A 196 -17.94 14.05 16.97
N VAL A 197 -18.13 13.90 18.28
CA VAL A 197 -18.65 12.68 18.89
C VAL A 197 -20.09 12.49 18.42
N VAL A 198 -20.31 11.55 17.50
CA VAL A 198 -21.66 11.17 17.07
C VAL A 198 -22.28 10.29 18.16
N GLU A 199 -23.44 10.68 18.68
CA GLU A 199 -24.17 9.85 19.64
C GLU A 199 -24.71 8.59 18.95
N LEU A 200 -24.26 7.42 19.43
CA LEU A 200 -24.67 6.13 18.89
C LEU A 200 -25.99 5.68 19.51
N ASN A 201 -26.90 5.20 18.66
CA ASN A 201 -28.17 4.61 19.11
C ASN A 201 -27.95 3.21 19.72
N ALA A 202 -28.99 2.67 20.35
CA ALA A 202 -28.91 1.37 21.04
C ALA A 202 -28.54 0.22 20.10
N GLY A 203 -29.05 0.21 18.87
CA GLY A 203 -28.75 -0.82 17.86
C GLY A 203 -27.29 -0.78 17.41
N GLN A 204 -26.75 0.42 17.17
CA GLN A 204 -25.34 0.63 16.83
C GLN A 204 -24.42 0.19 17.98
N LYS A 205 -24.74 0.56 19.22
CA LYS A 205 -23.98 0.14 20.41
C LYS A 205 -23.94 -1.39 20.54
N ALA A 206 -25.08 -2.06 20.39
CA ALA A 206 -25.16 -3.52 20.44
C ALA A 206 -24.36 -4.18 19.30
N ALA A 207 -24.43 -3.64 18.09
CA ALA A 207 -23.65 -4.12 16.94
C ALA A 207 -22.14 -4.00 17.20
N ILE A 208 -21.69 -2.83 17.67
CA ILE A 208 -20.28 -2.57 17.99
C ILE A 208 -19.78 -3.51 19.07
N GLN A 209 -20.55 -3.72 20.15
CA GLN A 209 -20.17 -4.66 21.21
C GLN A 209 -19.95 -6.08 20.66
N ARG A 210 -20.87 -6.55 19.80
CA ARG A 210 -20.76 -7.88 19.18
C ARG A 210 -19.54 -7.97 18.27
N LEU A 211 -19.31 -6.98 17.41
CA LEU A 211 -18.14 -6.94 16.51
C LEU A 211 -16.84 -6.88 17.32
N ASN A 212 -16.80 -6.07 18.38
CA ASN A 212 -15.62 -5.90 19.23
C ASN A 212 -15.25 -7.17 20.03
N SER A 213 -16.23 -8.02 20.32
CA SER A 213 -16.01 -9.32 20.97
C SER A 213 -15.37 -10.37 20.04
N ALA A 214 -15.42 -10.17 18.72
CA ALA A 214 -14.92 -11.12 17.74
C ALA A 214 -13.40 -11.01 17.49
N PHE A 215 -12.80 -9.84 17.76
CA PHE A 215 -11.37 -9.61 17.56
C PHE A 215 -10.50 -10.69 18.23
N GLY A 216 -9.47 -11.15 17.50
CA GLY A 216 -8.62 -12.26 17.91
C GLY A 216 -9.05 -13.61 17.32
N SER A 217 -10.23 -13.70 16.70
CA SER A 217 -10.70 -14.87 15.96
C SER A 217 -11.38 -14.44 14.65
N PHE A 218 -11.39 -15.30 13.63
CA PHE A 218 -12.13 -15.03 12.41
C PHE A 218 -13.63 -15.21 12.64
N ARG A 219 -14.42 -14.18 12.35
CA ARG A 219 -15.89 -14.24 12.28
C ARG A 219 -16.41 -13.35 11.16
N ALA A 220 -17.34 -13.87 10.36
CA ALA A 220 -18.08 -13.09 9.38
C ALA A 220 -19.39 -12.58 9.99
N HIS A 221 -19.68 -11.30 9.78
CA HIS A 221 -20.89 -10.64 10.28
C HIS A 221 -21.57 -9.88 9.15
N LEU A 222 -22.89 -10.00 9.06
CA LEU A 222 -23.71 -9.15 8.19
C LEU A 222 -24.29 -8.01 9.03
N LEU A 223 -23.88 -6.77 8.75
CA LEU A 223 -24.48 -5.58 9.34
C LEU A 223 -25.60 -5.06 8.42
N HIS A 224 -26.83 -5.48 8.70
CA HIS A 224 -27.98 -5.07 7.92
C HIS A 224 -28.59 -3.76 8.44
N GLY A 225 -28.76 -2.78 7.55
CA GLY A 225 -29.40 -1.50 7.85
C GLY A 225 -29.67 -0.70 6.58
N VAL A 226 -30.83 -0.04 6.52
CA VAL A 226 -31.19 0.85 5.42
C VAL A 226 -30.23 2.04 5.32
N THR A 227 -30.16 2.69 4.16
CA THR A 227 -29.38 3.93 3.99
C THR A 227 -29.79 4.97 5.02
N GLY A 228 -28.82 5.67 5.61
CA GLY A 228 -29.09 6.66 6.66
C GLY A 228 -29.25 6.08 8.08
N SER A 229 -29.27 4.75 8.26
CA SER A 229 -29.28 4.12 9.60
C SER A 229 -27.97 4.27 10.39
N GLY A 230 -26.94 4.86 9.75
CA GLY A 230 -25.64 5.12 10.36
C GLY A 230 -24.71 3.91 10.42
N LYS A 231 -24.78 2.97 9.44
CA LYS A 231 -23.83 1.85 9.31
C LYS A 231 -22.37 2.33 9.33
N THR A 232 -22.10 3.47 8.67
CA THR A 232 -20.77 4.09 8.62
C THR A 232 -20.21 4.39 10.01
N GLU A 233 -21.03 4.85 10.96
CA GLU A 233 -20.55 5.12 12.33
C GLU A 233 -20.14 3.84 13.06
N VAL A 234 -20.82 2.72 12.79
CA VAL A 234 -20.41 1.40 13.28
C VAL A 234 -19.07 1.00 12.69
N TYR A 235 -18.85 1.20 11.38
CA TYR A 235 -17.56 0.92 10.73
C TYR A 235 -16.43 1.72 11.38
N LEU A 236 -16.62 3.04 11.54
CA LEU A 236 -15.64 3.93 12.14
C LEU A 236 -15.30 3.54 13.59
N ALA A 237 -16.30 3.15 14.38
CA ALA A 237 -16.10 2.70 15.77
C ALA A 237 -15.33 1.37 15.86
N VAL A 238 -15.60 0.43 14.96
CA VAL A 238 -14.88 -0.86 14.90
C VAL A 238 -13.45 -0.66 14.40
N ILE A 239 -13.24 0.20 13.39
CA ILE A 239 -11.90 0.60 12.94
C ILE A 239 -11.13 1.22 14.10
N HIS A 240 -11.71 2.17 14.84
CA HIS A 240 -11.09 2.77 16.02
C HIS A 240 -10.65 1.70 17.02
N THR A 241 -11.53 0.74 17.33
CA THR A 241 -11.20 -0.37 18.25
C THR A 241 -10.05 -1.24 17.73
N ALA A 242 -9.95 -1.46 16.41
CA ALA A 242 -8.82 -2.17 15.80
C ALA A 242 -7.52 -1.37 15.98
N LEU A 243 -7.57 -0.06 15.74
CA LEU A 243 -6.41 0.83 15.87
C LEU A 243 -5.92 0.94 17.32
N ASP A 244 -6.81 0.98 18.31
CA ASP A 244 -6.47 0.96 19.75
C ASP A 244 -5.67 -0.30 20.14
N ARG A 245 -5.81 -1.38 19.37
CA ARG A 245 -5.07 -2.64 19.53
C ARG A 245 -3.83 -2.73 18.64
N ASP A 246 -3.41 -1.62 18.03
CA ASP A 246 -2.31 -1.52 17.06
C ASP A 246 -2.47 -2.41 15.82
N LEU A 247 -3.72 -2.73 15.46
CA LEU A 247 -4.08 -3.43 14.24
C LEU A 247 -4.34 -2.44 13.10
N THR A 248 -4.49 -2.97 11.89
CA THR A 248 -4.87 -2.21 10.69
C THR A 248 -6.25 -2.60 10.20
N ALA A 249 -6.88 -1.73 9.42
CA ALA A 249 -8.22 -1.94 8.87
C ALA A 249 -8.25 -1.77 7.35
N LEU A 250 -8.99 -2.64 6.67
CA LEU A 250 -9.33 -2.53 5.26
C LEU A 250 -10.83 -2.19 5.12
N LEU A 251 -11.15 -1.12 4.42
CA LEU A 251 -12.51 -0.72 4.07
C LEU A 251 -12.68 -0.72 2.56
N LEU A 252 -13.36 -1.76 2.06
CA LEU A 252 -13.74 -1.90 0.67
C LEU A 252 -15.07 -1.20 0.43
N VAL A 253 -15.10 -0.32 -0.57
CA VAL A 253 -16.31 0.36 -1.04
C VAL A 253 -16.50 0.17 -2.54
N PRO A 254 -17.74 0.24 -3.05
CA PRO A 254 -17.98 0.33 -4.49
C PRO A 254 -17.31 1.58 -5.07
N GLU A 255 -16.93 1.51 -6.35
CA GLU A 255 -16.19 2.58 -7.03
C GLU A 255 -16.94 3.93 -7.04
N ILE A 256 -18.27 3.89 -7.11
CA ILE A 256 -19.15 5.06 -7.12
C ILE A 256 -19.27 5.70 -5.73
N ILE A 257 -19.09 4.91 -4.66
CA ILE A 257 -19.29 5.34 -3.26
C ILE A 257 -18.00 5.90 -2.65
N LEU A 258 -16.87 5.78 -3.34
CA LEU A 258 -15.61 6.42 -2.99
C LEU A 258 -15.69 7.95 -3.17
N THR A 259 -16.55 8.58 -2.37
CA THR A 259 -16.81 10.01 -2.38
C THR A 259 -15.73 10.71 -1.57
N GLN A 260 -15.38 11.92 -2.00
CA GLN A 260 -14.48 12.80 -1.25
C GLN A 260 -14.97 13.01 0.20
N GLN A 261 -16.28 12.99 0.44
CA GLN A 261 -16.85 13.12 1.78
C GLN A 261 -16.44 11.99 2.71
N MET A 262 -16.46 10.73 2.25
CA MET A 262 -16.08 9.59 3.07
C MET A 262 -14.57 9.54 3.34
N VAL A 263 -13.76 9.91 2.33
CA VAL A 263 -12.31 10.06 2.48
C VAL A 263 -12.00 11.15 3.52
N VAL A 264 -12.58 12.34 3.37
CA VAL A 264 -12.41 13.44 4.32
C VAL A 264 -12.83 13.04 5.74
N ARG A 265 -13.93 12.29 5.90
CA ARG A 265 -14.34 11.79 7.22
C ARG A 265 -13.33 10.84 7.85
N LEU A 266 -12.73 9.93 7.06
CA LEU A 266 -11.68 9.04 7.54
C LEU A 266 -10.42 9.84 7.89
N GLU A 267 -10.01 10.77 7.04
CA GLU A 267 -8.83 11.63 7.27
C GLU A 267 -9.02 12.54 8.49
N GLN A 268 -10.21 13.09 8.70
CA GLN A 268 -10.53 13.88 9.91
C GLN A 268 -10.44 13.06 11.20
N ARG A 269 -10.69 11.75 11.14
CA ARG A 269 -10.77 10.87 12.32
C ARG A 269 -9.49 10.08 12.57
N PHE A 270 -8.73 9.77 11.53
CA PHE A 270 -7.54 8.92 11.60
C PHE A 270 -6.29 9.61 11.04
N GLY A 271 -6.38 10.84 10.52
CA GLY A 271 -5.27 11.65 10.05
C GLY A 271 -4.45 10.97 8.95
N ASP A 272 -3.12 11.13 9.04
CA ASP A 272 -2.15 10.60 8.08
C ASP A 272 -2.07 9.05 8.06
N ALA A 273 -2.79 8.37 8.97
CA ALA A 273 -2.87 6.91 9.02
C ALA A 273 -3.71 6.31 7.88
N VAL A 274 -4.47 7.15 7.17
CA VAL A 274 -5.35 6.74 6.08
C VAL A 274 -4.58 6.72 4.75
N ALA A 275 -4.84 5.71 3.94
CA ALA A 275 -4.56 5.75 2.52
C ALA A 275 -5.79 5.34 1.73
N VAL A 276 -5.88 5.83 0.50
CA VAL A 276 -6.95 5.49 -0.43
C VAL A 276 -6.35 4.78 -1.65
N LEU A 277 -6.98 3.70 -2.11
CA LEU A 277 -6.62 3.00 -3.34
C LEU A 277 -7.83 2.84 -4.26
N HIS A 278 -7.81 3.55 -5.39
CA HIS A 278 -8.86 3.48 -6.41
C HIS A 278 -8.28 3.63 -7.83
N SER A 279 -9.15 3.41 -8.84
CA SER A 279 -8.82 3.45 -10.27
C SER A 279 -8.30 4.81 -10.74
N GLY A 280 -8.87 5.90 -10.21
CA GLY A 280 -8.54 7.29 -10.56
C GLY A 280 -7.15 7.78 -10.11
N LEU A 281 -6.43 7.01 -9.28
CA LEU A 281 -5.05 7.34 -8.92
C LEU A 281 -4.10 7.09 -10.08
N THR A 282 -3.13 7.99 -10.24
CA THR A 282 -1.99 7.79 -11.15
C THR A 282 -1.18 6.56 -10.71
N GLU A 283 -0.44 5.95 -11.65
CA GLU A 283 0.44 4.81 -11.35
C GLU A 283 1.43 5.14 -10.22
N ARG A 284 1.92 6.38 -10.18
CA ARG A 284 2.83 6.86 -9.14
C ARG A 284 2.15 6.89 -7.78
N GLU A 285 0.97 7.51 -7.66
CA GLU A 285 0.23 7.60 -6.40
C GLU A 285 -0.16 6.22 -5.89
N ARG A 286 -0.68 5.35 -6.76
CA ARG A 286 -1.02 3.97 -6.42
C ARG A 286 0.18 3.19 -5.91
N THR A 287 1.34 3.35 -6.55
CA THR A 287 2.58 2.69 -6.13
C THR A 287 3.04 3.21 -4.77
N LEU A 288 2.99 4.52 -4.53
CA LEU A 288 3.35 5.11 -3.25
C LEU A 288 2.41 4.63 -2.13
N ALA A 289 1.09 4.66 -2.35
CA ALA A 289 0.12 4.16 -1.38
C ALA A 289 0.33 2.67 -1.07
N TRP A 290 0.58 1.84 -2.08
CA TRP A 290 0.88 0.42 -1.91
C TRP A 290 2.17 0.19 -1.09
N LEU A 291 3.24 0.95 -1.37
CA LEU A 291 4.49 0.88 -0.62
C LEU A 291 4.30 1.35 0.84
N ARG A 292 3.52 2.41 1.08
CA ARG A 292 3.14 2.84 2.44
C ARG A 292 2.39 1.74 3.20
N CYS A 293 1.50 1.00 2.53
CA CYS A 293 0.80 -0.13 3.13
C CYS A 293 1.79 -1.24 3.52
N ARG A 294 2.66 -1.65 2.58
CA ARG A 294 3.69 -2.68 2.81
C ARG A 294 4.58 -2.33 4.01
N ASP A 295 5.01 -1.07 4.08
CA ASP A 295 5.96 -0.60 5.09
C ASP A 295 5.29 -0.26 6.44
N GLY A 296 3.98 -0.52 6.58
CA GLY A 296 3.23 -0.32 7.82
C GLY A 296 2.96 1.14 8.16
N GLN A 297 3.08 2.06 7.20
CA GLN A 297 2.79 3.49 7.35
C GLN A 297 1.29 3.81 7.22
N VAL A 298 0.49 2.85 6.77
CA VAL A 298 -0.98 2.94 6.67
C VAL A 298 -1.61 2.08 7.75
N LYS A 299 -2.53 2.66 8.52
CA LYS A 299 -3.33 1.95 9.52
C LYS A 299 -4.76 1.70 9.05
N VAL A 300 -5.29 2.56 8.19
CA VAL A 300 -6.62 2.39 7.58
C VAL A 300 -6.48 2.53 6.08
N LEU A 301 -6.77 1.46 5.34
CA LEU A 301 -6.82 1.50 3.89
C LEU A 301 -8.28 1.52 3.45
N MET A 302 -8.70 2.59 2.78
CA MET A 302 -9.95 2.64 2.04
C MET A 302 -9.67 2.34 0.57
N GLY A 303 -10.49 1.55 -0.09
CA GLY A 303 -10.32 1.39 -1.53
C GLY A 303 -11.44 0.63 -2.20
N THR A 304 -11.30 0.50 -3.51
CA THR A 304 -12.23 -0.29 -4.32
C THR A 304 -11.74 -1.73 -4.44
N ARG A 305 -12.28 -2.49 -5.40
CA ARG A 305 -11.99 -3.91 -5.65
C ARG A 305 -10.51 -4.31 -5.54
N SER A 306 -9.59 -3.53 -6.10
CA SER A 306 -8.16 -3.89 -6.13
C SER A 306 -7.44 -3.74 -4.78
N ALA A 307 -8.00 -3.00 -3.83
CA ALA A 307 -7.40 -2.76 -2.52
C ALA A 307 -7.32 -4.03 -1.66
N VAL A 308 -8.13 -5.07 -1.96
CA VAL A 308 -8.06 -6.37 -1.28
C VAL A 308 -6.67 -7.03 -1.39
N TRP A 309 -5.91 -6.68 -2.43
CA TRP A 309 -4.56 -7.21 -2.67
C TRP A 309 -3.45 -6.35 -2.06
N ALA A 310 -3.76 -5.26 -1.38
CA ALA A 310 -2.76 -4.43 -0.74
C ALA A 310 -2.16 -5.13 0.49
N PRO A 311 -0.83 -5.11 0.68
CA PRO A 311 -0.22 -5.67 1.87
C PRO A 311 -0.52 -4.80 3.08
N LEU A 312 -1.29 -5.31 4.03
CA LEU A 312 -1.58 -4.64 5.30
C LEU A 312 -1.04 -5.48 6.47
N PRO A 313 0.13 -5.12 7.03
CA PRO A 313 0.65 -5.74 8.24
C PRO A 313 -0.36 -5.59 9.39
N ARG A 314 -0.47 -6.61 10.24
CA ARG A 314 -1.36 -6.60 11.43
C ARG A 314 -2.84 -6.30 11.10
N LEU A 315 -3.34 -6.79 9.97
CA LEU A 315 -4.76 -6.66 9.60
C LEU A 315 -5.67 -7.22 10.69
N GLY A 316 -6.53 -6.36 11.24
CA GLY A 316 -7.44 -6.68 12.34
C GLY A 316 -8.91 -6.74 11.94
N VAL A 317 -9.31 -5.97 10.92
CA VAL A 317 -10.69 -5.97 10.42
C VAL A 317 -10.73 -5.67 8.92
N VAL A 318 -11.61 -6.38 8.22
CA VAL A 318 -12.00 -6.09 6.84
C VAL A 318 -13.48 -5.75 6.83
N ILE A 319 -13.83 -4.63 6.21
CA ILE A 319 -15.20 -4.16 6.07
C ILE A 319 -15.47 -4.04 4.58
N VAL A 320 -16.57 -4.66 4.13
CA VAL A 320 -17.05 -4.53 2.75
C VAL A 320 -18.38 -3.80 2.81
N ASP A 321 -18.39 -2.54 2.39
CA ASP A 321 -19.62 -1.74 2.35
C ASP A 321 -20.40 -2.05 1.07
N GLU A 322 -21.73 -1.97 1.18
CA GLU A 322 -22.67 -2.29 0.08
C GLU A 322 -22.30 -3.61 -0.63
N GLU A 323 -22.12 -4.69 0.15
CA GLU A 323 -21.56 -5.98 -0.29
C GLU A 323 -22.26 -6.63 -1.49
N HIS A 324 -23.52 -6.27 -1.73
CA HIS A 324 -24.33 -6.75 -2.84
C HIS A 324 -23.96 -6.11 -4.20
N ASP A 325 -23.13 -5.07 -4.20
CA ASP A 325 -22.76 -4.32 -5.40
C ASP A 325 -21.91 -5.16 -6.37
N GLY A 326 -22.34 -5.21 -7.64
CA GLY A 326 -21.68 -6.01 -8.68
C GLY A 326 -20.27 -5.55 -9.06
N SER A 327 -19.86 -4.31 -8.69
CA SER A 327 -18.53 -3.76 -8.99
C SER A 327 -17.39 -4.50 -8.28
N PHE A 328 -17.69 -5.23 -7.19
CA PHE A 328 -16.72 -6.11 -6.54
C PHE A 328 -16.28 -7.28 -7.42
N LYS A 329 -17.04 -7.64 -8.47
CA LYS A 329 -16.65 -8.64 -9.45
C LYS A 329 -15.80 -8.03 -10.56
N GLN A 330 -14.58 -8.54 -10.75
CA GLN A 330 -13.77 -8.20 -11.91
C GLN A 330 -14.26 -8.94 -13.17
N GLN A 331 -14.45 -8.20 -14.25
CA GLN A 331 -14.96 -8.72 -15.53
C GLN A 331 -13.85 -9.09 -16.54
N ASP A 332 -12.66 -8.50 -16.42
CA ASP A 332 -11.55 -8.70 -17.37
C ASP A 332 -10.29 -9.29 -16.73
N GLY A 333 -9.61 -10.15 -17.49
CA GLY A 333 -8.39 -10.84 -17.06
C GLY A 333 -8.64 -11.76 -15.87
N PHE A 334 -8.02 -11.46 -14.73
CA PHE A 334 -8.23 -12.17 -13.47
C PHE A 334 -9.60 -11.83 -12.87
N ARG A 335 -10.62 -12.64 -13.17
CA ARG A 335 -12.03 -12.41 -12.80
C ARG A 335 -12.37 -12.81 -11.36
N TYR A 336 -11.66 -12.28 -10.36
CA TYR A 336 -11.98 -12.50 -8.95
C TYR A 336 -13.16 -11.64 -8.46
N ASN A 337 -13.76 -12.03 -7.33
CA ASN A 337 -14.72 -11.21 -6.59
C ASN A 337 -14.05 -10.71 -5.31
N ALA A 338 -13.88 -9.39 -5.15
CA ALA A 338 -13.19 -8.84 -3.99
C ALA A 338 -13.88 -9.15 -2.67
N ARG A 339 -15.21 -9.29 -2.64
CA ARG A 339 -15.94 -9.69 -1.42
C ARG A 339 -15.58 -11.12 -0.98
N ASP A 340 -15.42 -12.03 -1.93
CA ASP A 340 -15.12 -13.44 -1.63
C ASP A 340 -13.62 -13.63 -1.33
N VAL A 341 -12.76 -12.73 -1.82
CA VAL A 341 -11.32 -12.69 -1.52
C VAL A 341 -11.04 -12.07 -0.14
N ALA A 342 -11.88 -11.13 0.30
CA ALA A 342 -11.80 -10.45 1.59
C ALA A 342 -12.16 -11.37 2.77
#